data_AF-A0AAD3TA71-F1
#
_entry.id   AF-A0AAD3TA71-F1
#
_cell.length_a   1.000
_cell.length_b   1.000
_cell.length_c   1.000
_cell.angle_alpha   90.00
_cell.angle_beta   90.00
_cell.angle_gamma   90.00
#
_symmetry.space_group_name_H-M   'P 1'
#
loop_
_entity.id
_entity.type
_entity.pdbx_description
1 polymer ?
#
loop_
_entity_poly.entity_id
_entity_poly.type
_entity_poly.pdbx_seq_one_letter_code
_entity_poly.pdbx_strand_id
1 'polypeptide(L)'
;MGDAPRNFDLENLWSYCDDLVGVLRDKRDIRVLSQCLEYSNAIQSSSNSDFNDVQSSIRDFQKKIDDCKQKIEEAKSNVVADEELGQLQKQLDEELQTEHLLLEDTKLSFYASVTNIIPDLDSKCNFSGQIVRRDKQVAQRFDFDPAKEDSYDICNSIWKMINH
;
A
#
# COMPACT_ATOMS: atom_id res chain seq x y z
N MET A 1 -78.56 -11.35 7.81
CA MET A 1 -78.35 -12.78 8.13
C MET A 1 -77.70 -12.82 9.50
N GLY A 2 -78.36 -13.42 10.49
CA GLY A 2 -77.86 -13.47 11.86
C GLY A 2 -77.04 -14.73 12.08
N ASP A 3 -75.79 -14.57 12.52
CA ASP A 3 -74.96 -15.67 13.00
C ASP A 3 -75.43 -16.13 14.37
N ALA A 4 -75.70 -17.43 14.52
CA ALA A 4 -76.03 -18.06 15.79
C ALA A 4 -74.77 -18.15 16.68
N PRO A 5 -74.89 -17.96 18.01
CA PRO A 5 -73.75 -18.10 18.90
C PRO A 5 -73.33 -19.58 18.96
N ARG A 6 -72.04 -19.82 18.73
CA ARG A 6 -71.40 -21.14 18.84
C ARG A 6 -71.61 -21.64 20.26
N ASN A 7 -72.57 -22.55 20.45
CA ASN A 7 -72.94 -23.06 21.76
C ASN A 7 -71.75 -23.86 22.30
N PHE A 8 -71.11 -23.34 23.34
CA PHE A 8 -69.96 -23.95 23.96
C PHE A 8 -70.42 -25.17 24.74
N ASP A 9 -69.84 -26.34 24.45
CA ASP A 9 -70.24 -27.59 25.06
C ASP A 9 -69.84 -27.62 26.54
N LEU A 10 -70.79 -27.24 27.40
CA LEU A 10 -70.62 -27.14 28.83
C LEU A 10 -70.24 -28.48 29.45
N GLU A 11 -70.68 -29.60 28.88
CA GLU A 11 -70.41 -30.93 29.41
C GLU A 11 -68.93 -31.29 29.25
N ASN A 12 -68.33 -30.95 28.10
CA ASN A 12 -66.88 -31.08 27.91
C ASN A 12 -66.10 -30.16 28.87
N LEU A 13 -66.56 -28.94 29.11
CA LEU A 13 -65.92 -28.03 30.08
C LEU A 13 -65.92 -28.61 31.50
N TRP A 14 -67.06 -29.14 31.94
CA TRP A 14 -67.17 -29.79 33.24
C TRP A 14 -66.27 -31.02 33.34
N SER A 15 -66.21 -31.83 32.28
CA SER A 15 -65.28 -32.96 32.19
C SER A 15 -63.82 -32.52 32.30
N TYR A 16 -63.41 -31.48 31.56
CA TYR A 16 -62.05 -30.96 31.65
C TYR A 16 -61.74 -30.39 33.04
N CYS A 17 -62.71 -29.74 33.69
CA CYS A 17 -62.56 -29.24 35.05
C CYS A 17 -62.37 -30.38 36.06
N ASP A 18 -63.16 -31.46 35.96
CA ASP A 18 -63.03 -32.63 36.83
C ASP A 18 -61.71 -33.36 36.62
N ASP A 19 -61.24 -33.48 35.37
CA ASP A 19 -59.91 -34.00 35.05
C ASP A 19 -58.80 -33.15 35.67
N LEU A 20 -58.91 -31.81 35.57
CA LEU A 20 -57.94 -30.88 36.15
C LEU A 20 -57.93 -30.97 37.68
N VAL A 21 -59.11 -31.06 38.31
CA VAL A 21 -59.25 -31.24 39.76
C VAL A 21 -58.68 -32.59 40.17
N GLY A 22 -58.89 -33.65 39.37
CA GLY A 22 -58.33 -34.98 39.59
C GLY A 22 -56.81 -34.99 39.55
N VAL A 23 -56.21 -34.35 38.55
CA VAL A 23 -54.74 -34.20 38.38
C VAL A 23 -54.12 -33.38 39.51
N LEU A 24 -54.81 -32.34 39.99
CA LEU A 24 -54.29 -31.46 41.06
C LEU A 24 -54.61 -31.98 42.48
N ARG A 25 -55.29 -33.13 42.60
CA ARG A 25 -55.75 -33.66 43.89
C ARG A 25 -54.63 -34.25 44.74
N ASP A 26 -53.56 -34.77 44.12
CA ASP A 26 -52.39 -35.28 44.84
C ASP A 26 -51.42 -34.14 45.16
N LYS A 27 -51.11 -33.95 46.45
CA LYS A 27 -50.11 -32.98 46.90
C LYS A 27 -48.71 -33.26 46.35
N ARG A 28 -48.43 -34.49 45.91
CA ARG A 28 -47.18 -34.85 45.22
C ARG A 28 -47.08 -34.16 43.86
N ASP A 29 -48.16 -34.10 43.10
CA ASP A 29 -48.16 -33.50 41.76
C ASP A 29 -47.96 -31.99 41.81
N ILE A 30 -48.57 -31.33 42.80
CA ILE A 30 -48.33 -29.89 43.08
C ILE A 30 -46.85 -29.62 43.43
N ARG A 31 -46.22 -30.51 44.21
CA ARG A 31 -44.79 -30.39 44.56
C ARG A 31 -43.89 -30.58 43.34
N VAL A 32 -44.17 -31.57 42.50
CA VAL A 32 -43.42 -31.80 41.25
C VAL A 32 -43.55 -30.59 40.31
N LEU A 33 -44.76 -30.04 40.15
CA LEU A 33 -44.98 -28.84 39.35
C LEU A 33 -44.22 -27.62 39.89
N SER A 34 -44.21 -27.43 41.21
CA SER A 34 -43.45 -26.35 41.86
C SER A 34 -41.95 -26.50 41.63
N GLN A 35 -41.43 -27.72 41.76
CA GLN A 35 -40.02 -28.02 41.50
C GLN A 35 -39.65 -27.80 40.02
N CYS A 36 -40.52 -28.21 39.09
CA CYS A 36 -40.34 -27.95 37.66
C CYS A 36 -40.32 -26.45 37.35
N LEU A 37 -41.15 -25.65 38.03
CA LEU A 37 -41.17 -24.20 37.89
C LEU A 37 -39.87 -23.57 38.40
N GLU A 38 -39.38 -23.97 39.57
CA GLU A 38 -38.10 -23.51 40.11
C GLU A 38 -36.94 -23.85 39.17
N TYR A 39 -36.92 -25.07 38.65
CA TYR A 39 -35.91 -25.51 37.68
C TYR A 39 -35.97 -24.69 36.38
N SER A 40 -37.17 -24.44 35.84
CA SER A 40 -37.34 -23.60 34.66
C SER A 40 -36.85 -22.18 34.90
N ASN A 41 -37.15 -21.59 36.05
CA ASN A 41 -36.69 -20.24 36.40
C ASN A 41 -35.16 -20.18 36.54
N ALA A 42 -34.55 -21.22 37.12
CA ALA A 42 -33.10 -21.33 37.24
C ALA A 42 -32.42 -21.41 35.85
N ILE A 43 -32.94 -22.25 34.94
CA ILE A 43 -32.45 -22.30 33.55
C ILE A 43 -32.61 -20.94 32.89
N GLN A 44 -33.79 -20.33 33.00
CA GLN A 44 -34.06 -19.05 32.36
C GLN A 44 -33.10 -17.96 32.87
N SER A 45 -32.84 -17.91 34.18
CA SER A 45 -31.87 -16.98 34.75
C SER A 45 -30.45 -17.26 34.24
N SER A 46 -30.03 -18.53 34.16
CA SER A 46 -28.73 -18.92 33.63
C SER A 46 -28.59 -18.54 32.15
N SER A 47 -29.57 -18.90 31.32
CA SER A 47 -29.58 -18.60 29.89
C SER A 47 -29.58 -17.10 29.62
N ASN A 48 -30.30 -16.31 30.41
CA ASN A 48 -30.25 -14.85 30.31
C ASN A 48 -28.86 -14.31 30.67
N SER A 49 -28.20 -14.86 31.68
CA SER A 49 -26.83 -14.48 32.03
C SER A 49 -25.87 -14.78 30.87
N ASP A 50 -25.87 -16.01 30.37
CA ASP A 50 -25.01 -16.45 29.26
C ASP A 50 -25.25 -15.60 28.01
N PHE A 51 -26.51 -15.29 27.70
CA PHE A 51 -26.87 -14.42 26.58
C PHE A 51 -26.30 -13.01 26.75
N ASN A 52 -26.41 -12.44 27.95
CA ASN A 52 -25.88 -11.09 28.23
C ASN A 52 -24.35 -11.06 28.13
N ASP A 53 -23.66 -12.10 28.59
CA ASP A 53 -22.19 -12.23 28.51
C ASP A 53 -21.71 -12.36 27.07
N VAL A 54 -22.42 -13.14 26.25
CA VAL A 54 -22.15 -13.23 24.81
C VAL A 54 -22.45 -11.90 24.13
N GLN A 55 -23.54 -11.23 24.48
CA GLN A 55 -23.91 -9.94 23.90
C GLN A 55 -22.90 -8.84 24.25
N SER A 56 -22.38 -8.80 25.49
CA SER A 56 -21.33 -7.85 25.88
C SER A 56 -20.04 -8.13 25.11
N SER A 57 -19.65 -9.40 25.00
CA SER A 57 -18.45 -9.81 24.24
C SER A 57 -18.55 -9.40 22.76
N ILE A 58 -19.71 -9.60 22.13
CA ILE A 58 -19.96 -9.17 20.75
C ILE A 58 -19.81 -7.65 20.62
N ARG A 59 -20.37 -6.88 21.56
CA ARG A 59 -20.27 -5.41 21.56
C ARG A 59 -18.81 -4.95 21.68
N ASP A 60 -18.02 -5.62 22.51
CA ASP A 60 -16.59 -5.32 22.68
C ASP A 60 -15.78 -5.63 21.43
N PHE A 61 -16.04 -6.76 20.77
CA PHE A 61 -15.39 -7.07 19.49
C PHE A 61 -15.77 -6.09 18.39
N GLN A 62 -17.04 -5.68 18.32
CA GLN A 62 -17.50 -4.67 17.37
C GLN A 62 -16.72 -3.36 17.56
N LYS A 63 -16.58 -2.90 18.81
CA LYS A 63 -15.78 -1.72 19.14
C LYS A 63 -14.32 -1.86 18.71
N LYS A 64 -13.68 -3.00 19.00
CA LYS A 64 -12.29 -3.27 18.58
C LYS A 64 -12.14 -3.26 17.05
N ILE A 65 -13.13 -3.79 16.32
CA ILE A 65 -13.13 -3.77 14.86
C ILE A 65 -13.18 -2.33 14.34
N ASP A 66 -14.03 -1.50 14.93
CA ASP A 66 -14.18 -0.10 14.50
C ASP A 66 -12.93 0.73 14.84
N ASP A 67 -12.33 0.53 16.02
CA ASP A 67 -11.05 1.14 16.38
C ASP A 67 -9.93 0.75 15.40
N CYS A 68 -9.89 -0.52 14.97
CA CYS A 68 -8.92 -1.00 13.98
C CYS A 68 -9.16 -0.37 12.60
N LYS A 69 -10.41 -0.26 12.16
CA LYS A 69 -10.74 0.42 10.88
C LYS A 69 -10.28 1.86 10.89
N GLN A 70 -10.53 2.60 11.98
CA GLN A 70 -10.08 3.98 12.11
C GLN A 70 -8.56 4.08 11.99
N LYS A 71 -7.81 3.24 12.72
CA LYS A 71 -6.34 3.21 12.65
C LYS A 71 -5.83 2.89 11.25
N ILE A 72 -6.52 2.03 10.50
CA ILE A 72 -6.16 1.72 9.11
C ILE A 72 -6.35 2.95 8.22
N GLU A 73 -7.45 3.68 8.35
CA GLU A 73 -7.70 4.90 7.56
C GLU A 73 -6.73 6.02 7.93
N GLU A 74 -6.42 6.20 9.23
CA GLU A 74 -5.38 7.12 9.68
C GLU A 74 -4.01 6.74 9.12
N ALA A 75 -3.63 5.46 9.17
CA ALA A 75 -2.37 4.99 8.61
C ALA A 75 -2.31 5.21 7.08
N LYS A 76 -3.39 4.95 6.35
CA LYS A 76 -3.46 5.24 4.90
C LYS A 76 -3.32 6.73 4.60
N SER A 77 -3.90 7.60 5.43
CA SER A 77 -3.77 9.05 5.29
C SER A 77 -2.39 9.57 5.69
N ASN A 78 -1.66 8.85 6.55
CA ASN A 78 -0.32 9.22 7.04
C ASN A 78 0.81 8.59 6.21
N VAL A 79 0.52 7.63 5.33
CA VAL A 79 1.49 7.19 4.32
C VAL A 79 1.76 8.41 3.44
N VAL A 80 3.03 8.82 3.39
CA VAL A 80 3.57 9.84 2.49
C VAL A 80 2.86 9.71 1.14
N ALA A 81 2.15 10.78 0.74
CA ALA A 81 1.42 10.79 -0.51
C ALA A 81 2.38 10.34 -1.62
N ASP A 82 1.92 9.44 -2.50
CA ASP A 82 2.71 8.94 -3.63
C ASP A 82 3.36 10.10 -4.42
N GLU A 83 2.71 11.27 -4.39
CA GLU A 83 3.22 12.54 -4.88
C GLU A 83 4.55 13.03 -4.26
N GLU A 84 4.77 12.93 -2.94
CA GLU A 84 6.03 13.36 -2.30
C GLU A 84 7.18 12.42 -2.69
N LEU A 85 6.92 11.11 -2.75
CA LEU A 85 7.89 10.14 -3.25
C LEU A 85 8.20 10.36 -4.74
N GLY A 86 7.18 10.65 -5.55
CA GLY A 86 7.34 11.00 -6.96
C GLY A 86 8.15 12.29 -7.18
N GLN A 87 7.95 13.31 -6.33
CA GLN A 87 8.74 14.54 -6.37
C GLN A 87 10.21 14.30 -6.03
N LEU A 88 10.49 13.51 -4.99
CA LEU A 88 11.87 13.15 -4.60
C LEU A 88 12.57 12.34 -5.70
N GLN A 89 11.87 11.38 -6.32
CA GLN A 89 12.42 10.61 -7.44
C GLN A 89 12.78 11.52 -8.62
N LYS A 90 11.89 12.45 -8.97
CA LYS A 90 12.14 13.42 -10.04
C LYS A 90 13.35 14.31 -9.74
N GLN A 91 13.45 14.83 -8.51
CA GLN A 91 14.60 15.65 -8.10
C GLN A 91 15.92 14.87 -8.17
N LEU A 92 15.92 13.60 -7.75
CA LEU A 92 17.09 12.73 -7.85
C LEU A 92 17.53 12.52 -9.30
N ASP A 93 16.59 12.28 -10.21
CA ASP A 93 16.88 12.10 -11.63
C ASP A 93 17.43 13.37 -12.29
N GLU A 94 16.91 14.55 -11.93
CA GLU A 94 17.41 15.86 -12.38
C GLU A 94 18.84 16.15 -11.87
N GLU A 95 19.12 15.85 -10.60
CA GLU A 95 20.45 16.01 -10.00
C GLU A 95 21.47 15.10 -10.68
N LEU A 96 21.11 13.83 -10.91
CA LEU A 96 21.99 12.84 -11.55
C LEU A 96 22.33 13.23 -13.00
N GLN A 97 21.36 13.73 -13.76
CA GLN A 97 21.60 14.26 -15.10
C GLN A 97 22.54 15.48 -15.07
N THR A 98 22.35 16.36 -14.09
CA THR A 98 23.20 17.54 -13.92
C THR A 98 24.63 17.14 -13.57
N GLU A 99 24.82 16.21 -12.65
CA GLU A 99 26.14 15.67 -12.28
C GLU A 99 26.84 15.03 -13.49
N HIS A 100 26.10 14.25 -14.30
CA HIS A 100 26.64 13.62 -15.50
C HIS A 100 27.17 14.66 -16.51
N LEU A 101 26.40 15.72 -16.78
CA LEU A 101 26.82 16.80 -17.67
C LEU A 101 28.06 17.52 -17.14
N LEU A 102 28.13 17.79 -15.84
CA LEU A 102 29.30 18.39 -15.22
C LEU A 102 30.53 17.47 -15.29
N LEU A 103 30.35 16.17 -15.13
CA LEU A 103 31.43 15.19 -15.25
C LEU A 103 31.97 15.12 -16.68
N GLU A 104 31.10 15.18 -17.69
CA GLU A 104 31.52 15.27 -19.09
C GLU A 104 32.29 16.57 -19.38
N ASP A 105 31.77 17.70 -18.92
CA ASP A 105 32.38 19.01 -19.14
C ASP A 105 33.75 19.14 -18.44
N THR A 106 33.86 18.63 -17.21
CA THR A 106 35.13 18.57 -16.48
C THR A 106 36.15 17.66 -17.15
N LYS A 107 35.71 16.50 -17.67
CA LYS A 107 36.57 15.57 -18.42
C LYS A 107 37.09 16.20 -19.72
N LEU A 108 36.22 16.87 -20.47
CA LEU A 108 36.60 17.59 -21.69
C LEU A 108 37.57 18.73 -21.39
N SER A 109 37.31 19.53 -20.35
CA SER A 109 38.19 20.60 -19.89
C SER A 109 39.56 20.08 -19.46
N PHE A 110 39.60 18.95 -18.75
CA PHE A 110 40.85 18.28 -18.39
C PHE A 110 41.65 17.89 -19.63
N TYR A 111 41.04 17.21 -20.60
CA TYR A 111 41.73 16.83 -21.83
C TYR A 111 42.21 18.04 -22.64
N ALA A 112 41.40 19.08 -22.74
CA ALA A 112 41.79 20.33 -23.40
C ALA A 112 43.00 20.98 -22.70
N SER A 113 43.08 20.92 -21.36
CA SER A 113 44.23 21.48 -20.62
C SER A 113 45.55 20.74 -20.87
N VAL A 114 45.48 19.42 -21.07
CA VAL A 114 46.66 18.57 -21.27
C VAL A 114 47.11 18.61 -22.73
N THR A 115 46.17 18.57 -23.66
CA THR A 115 46.47 18.42 -25.09
C THR A 115 46.49 19.76 -25.84
N ASN A 116 45.83 20.79 -25.30
CA ASN A 116 45.51 22.04 -25.97
C ASN A 116 44.79 21.84 -27.32
N ILE A 117 44.05 20.73 -27.47
CA ILE A 117 43.26 20.42 -28.66
C ILE A 117 41.83 20.92 -28.47
N ILE A 118 41.32 21.57 -29.52
CA ILE A 118 39.90 21.85 -29.71
C ILE A 118 39.42 20.95 -30.87
N PRO A 119 38.65 19.88 -30.59
CA PRO A 119 38.11 19.03 -31.64
C PRO A 119 37.05 19.77 -32.45
N ASP A 120 36.93 19.43 -33.73
CA ASP A 120 35.81 19.86 -34.55
C ASP A 120 34.63 18.89 -34.35
N LEU A 121 33.52 19.41 -33.85
CA LEU A 121 32.32 18.62 -33.54
C LEU A 121 31.34 18.54 -34.71
N ASP A 122 31.55 19.34 -35.77
CA ASP A 122 30.67 19.36 -36.95
C ASP A 122 31.06 18.27 -37.97
N SER A 123 32.30 17.77 -37.87
CA SER A 123 32.84 16.72 -38.72
C SER A 123 32.33 15.33 -38.31
N LYS A 124 31.40 14.78 -39.09
CA LYS A 124 30.64 13.56 -38.75
C LYS A 124 31.44 12.24 -38.79
N CYS A 125 32.56 12.19 -39.53
CA CYS A 125 33.26 10.93 -39.81
C CYS A 125 34.80 11.02 -39.69
N ASN A 126 35.37 12.21 -39.56
CA ASN A 126 36.81 12.40 -39.51
C ASN A 126 37.22 12.91 -38.13
N PHE A 127 38.35 12.43 -37.62
CA PHE A 127 38.94 12.98 -36.42
C PHE A 127 39.72 14.24 -36.81
N SER A 128 39.08 15.40 -36.66
CA SER A 128 39.65 16.69 -37.02
C SER A 128 39.58 17.67 -35.85
N GLY A 129 40.43 18.69 -35.91
CA GLY A 129 40.55 19.65 -34.81
C GLY A 129 41.75 20.57 -34.96
N GLN A 130 41.95 21.38 -33.93
CA GLN A 130 42.97 22.41 -33.91
C GLN A 130 43.76 22.36 -32.60
N ILE A 131 45.08 22.44 -32.69
CA ILE A 131 45.97 22.60 -31.53
C ILE A 131 46.15 24.11 -31.31
N VAL A 132 45.91 24.56 -30.09
CA VAL A 132 45.94 25.98 -29.71
C VAL A 132 47.13 26.24 -28.77
N ARG A 133 47.78 27.39 -28.93
CA ARG A 133 48.88 27.84 -28.06
C ARG A 133 48.33 28.60 -26.85
N ARG A 134 49.18 28.82 -25.84
CA ARG A 134 48.81 29.61 -24.63
C ARG A 134 48.32 31.03 -24.92
N ASP A 135 48.72 31.63 -26.03
CA ASP A 135 48.26 32.94 -26.50
C ASP A 135 46.93 32.87 -27.29
N LYS A 136 46.24 31.72 -27.25
CA LYS A 136 45.00 31.43 -27.96
C LYS A 136 45.11 31.45 -29.49
N GLN A 137 46.33 31.43 -30.03
CA GLN A 137 46.54 31.30 -31.47
C GLN A 137 46.54 29.83 -31.91
N VAL A 138 45.97 29.56 -33.07
CA VAL A 138 45.98 28.22 -33.67
C VAL A 138 47.40 27.88 -34.10
N ALA A 139 47.97 26.84 -33.49
CA ALA A 139 49.29 26.32 -33.85
C ALA A 139 49.22 25.49 -35.13
N GLN A 140 48.28 24.55 -35.16
CA GLN A 140 48.21 23.50 -36.16
C GLN A 140 46.77 22.98 -36.28
N ARG A 141 46.35 22.60 -37.48
CA ARG A 141 45.08 21.92 -37.73
C ARG A 141 45.36 20.51 -38.23
N PHE A 142 44.50 19.56 -37.88
CA PHE A 142 44.59 18.18 -38.32
C PHE A 142 43.23 17.67 -38.80
N ASP A 143 43.27 16.69 -39.70
CA ASP A 143 42.10 16.01 -40.25
C ASP A 143 42.53 14.58 -40.61
N PHE A 144 42.09 13.62 -39.80
CA PHE A 144 42.39 12.19 -39.97
C PHE A 144 41.13 11.44 -40.37
N ASP A 145 41.26 10.60 -41.39
CA ASP A 145 40.20 9.73 -41.86
C ASP A 145 40.37 8.33 -41.22
N PRO A 146 39.50 7.93 -40.29
CA PRO A 146 39.60 6.64 -39.60
C PRO A 146 39.34 5.43 -40.53
N ALA A 147 38.90 5.64 -41.77
CA ALA A 147 38.84 4.58 -42.78
C ALA A 147 40.19 4.33 -43.48
N LYS A 148 41.14 5.27 -43.37
CA LYS A 148 42.45 5.21 -44.04
C LYS A 148 43.60 4.89 -43.09
N GLU A 149 43.52 5.36 -41.85
CA GLU A 149 44.57 5.19 -40.84
C GLU A 149 44.00 4.51 -39.59
N ASP A 150 44.83 3.69 -38.93
CA ASP A 150 44.40 3.03 -37.70
C ASP A 150 44.42 3.98 -36.49
N SER A 151 43.71 3.62 -35.43
CA SER A 151 43.60 4.45 -34.23
C SER A 151 44.94 4.67 -33.52
N TYR A 152 45.89 3.74 -33.63
CA TYR A 152 47.19 3.82 -32.99
C TYR A 152 48.11 4.82 -33.71
N ASP A 153 48.15 4.77 -35.03
CA ASP A 153 48.89 5.69 -35.89
C ASP A 153 48.36 7.12 -35.80
N ILE A 154 47.03 7.28 -35.77
CA ILE A 154 46.37 8.57 -35.53
C ILE A 154 46.79 9.13 -34.16
N CYS A 155 46.65 8.35 -33.09
CA CYS A 155 47.02 8.79 -31.74
C CYS A 155 48.50 9.18 -31.65
N ASN A 156 49.40 8.38 -32.20
CA ASN A 156 50.84 8.69 -32.21
C ASN A 156 51.16 9.96 -33.00
N SER A 157 50.48 10.17 -34.12
CA SER A 157 50.63 11.38 -34.94
C SER A 157 50.20 12.62 -34.16
N ILE A 158 49.05 12.57 -33.49
CA ILE A 158 48.56 13.65 -32.62
C ILE A 158 49.52 13.90 -31.46
N TRP A 159 50.00 12.84 -30.79
CA TRP A 159 50.90 12.99 -29.64
C TRP A 159 52.24 13.61 -30.01
N LYS A 160 52.74 13.34 -31.22
CA LYS A 160 53.92 14.04 -31.77
C LYS A 160 53.62 15.52 -32.01
N MET A 161 52.44 15.87 -32.52
CA MET A 161 52.06 17.27 -32.72
C MET A 161 51.92 18.07 -31.42
N ILE A 162 51.51 17.44 -30.32
CA ILE A 162 51.39 18.10 -29.00
C ILE A 162 52.77 18.34 -28.36
N ASN A 163 53.73 17.42 -28.54
CA ASN A 163 55.02 17.45 -27.85
C ASN A 163 56.16 18.15 -28.63
N HIS A 164 55.88 18.71 -29.80
CA HIS A 164 56.83 19.44 -30.65
C HIS A 164 56.60 20.95 -30.60
#